data_AF-A0A261XZ10-F1
#
_entry.id   AF-A0A261XZ10-F1
#
_cell.length_a   1.000
_cell.length_b   1.000
_cell.length_c   1.000
_cell.angle_alpha   90.00
_cell.angle_beta   90.00
_cell.angle_gamma   90.00
#
_symmetry.space_group_name_H-M   'P 1'
#
loop_
_entity.id
_entity.type
_entity.pdbx_description
1 polymer ?
#
loop_
_entity_poly.entity_id
_entity_poly.type
_entity_poly.pdbx_seq_one_letter_code
_entity_poly.pdbx_strand_id
1 'polypeptide(L)'
;MEQRRPAAPSSAELDREWQQHRKYGIIIDAGSSGSRVQVYSWKDHKYVQDTHLLRDIKGKLPTVERGDRLGLKWTTKIEPGISSLANQPEGVDEHLKPLLDFAMEVVPEDQHSETPIFLMATAGM
;
A
#
# COMPACT_ATOMS: atom_id res chain seq x y z
N MET A 1 30.72 7.64 -35.70
CA MET A 1 29.74 8.21 -34.74
C MET A 1 29.27 7.09 -33.85
N GLU A 2 29.86 6.99 -32.66
CA GLU A 2 29.48 5.95 -31.70
C GLU A 2 28.22 6.43 -30.99
N GLN A 3 27.06 5.85 -31.35
CA GLN A 3 25.82 6.12 -30.63
C GLN A 3 25.99 5.58 -29.20
N ARG A 4 26.14 6.49 -28.23
CA ARG A 4 26.14 6.13 -26.81
C ARG A 4 24.83 5.40 -26.52
N ARG A 5 24.92 4.15 -26.09
CA ARG A 5 23.77 3.40 -25.55
C ARG A 5 23.18 4.19 -24.38
N PRO A 6 21.84 4.28 -24.25
CA PRO A 6 21.23 4.95 -23.11
C PRO A 6 21.65 4.25 -21.81
N ALA A 7 21.87 5.03 -20.75
CA ALA A 7 22.18 4.51 -19.43
C ALA A 7 21.01 3.66 -18.91
N ALA A 8 21.31 2.62 -18.13
CA ALA A 8 20.27 1.82 -17.48
C ALA A 8 19.45 2.71 -16.51
N PRO A 9 18.13 2.48 -16.40
CA PRO A 9 17.28 3.26 -15.50
C PRO A 9 17.69 3.06 -14.04
N SER A 10 17.63 4.14 -13.27
CA SER A 10 17.82 4.16 -11.83
C SER A 10 16.68 3.43 -11.09
N SER A 11 16.91 3.05 -9.82
CA SER A 11 15.84 2.43 -9.00
C SER A 11 14.61 3.32 -8.92
N ALA A 12 14.79 4.63 -8.73
CA ALA A 12 13.69 5.58 -8.63
C ALA A 12 12.87 5.69 -9.93
N GLU A 13 13.50 5.53 -11.09
CA GLU A 13 12.78 5.49 -12.37
C GLU A 13 11.97 4.20 -12.49
N LEU A 14 12.54 3.06 -12.14
CA LEU A 14 11.82 1.77 -12.13
C LEU A 14 10.67 1.77 -11.13
N ASP A 15 10.84 2.41 -9.97
CA ASP A 15 9.78 2.56 -8.98
C ASP A 15 8.63 3.41 -9.54
N ARG A 16 8.94 4.58 -10.14
CA ARG A 16 7.93 5.43 -10.80
C ARG A 16 7.21 4.71 -11.93
N GLU A 17 7.93 4.02 -12.80
CA GLU A 17 7.32 3.23 -13.89
C GLU A 17 6.40 2.13 -13.36
N TRP A 18 6.81 1.44 -12.30
CA TRP A 18 5.97 0.41 -11.69
C TRP A 18 4.71 1.01 -11.07
N GLN A 19 4.83 2.15 -10.37
CA GLN A 19 3.73 2.87 -9.72
C GLN A 19 2.69 3.41 -10.70
N GLN A 20 3.05 3.61 -11.98
CA GLN A 20 2.12 4.11 -13.00
C GLN A 20 0.88 3.22 -13.15
N HIS A 21 -0.28 3.89 -13.25
CA HIS A 21 -1.60 3.27 -13.43
C HIS A 21 -1.89 2.21 -12.36
N ARG A 22 -1.40 2.42 -11.14
CA ARG A 22 -1.76 1.62 -9.97
C ARG A 22 -2.72 2.38 -9.09
N LYS A 23 -3.40 1.65 -8.22
CA LYS A 23 -4.14 2.15 -7.07
C LYS A 23 -3.64 1.43 -5.84
N TYR A 24 -3.88 2.02 -4.67
CA TYR A 24 -3.38 1.55 -3.40
C TYR A 24 -4.52 1.34 -2.42
N GLY A 25 -4.29 0.48 -1.43
CA GLY A 25 -5.19 0.28 -0.30
C GLY A 25 -4.40 -0.07 0.94
N ILE A 26 -4.80 0.49 2.08
CA ILE A 26 -4.12 0.30 3.35
C ILE A 26 -5.04 -0.50 4.27
N ILE A 27 -4.50 -1.55 4.87
CA ILE A 27 -5.19 -2.33 5.92
C ILE A 27 -4.38 -2.24 7.21
N ILE A 28 -5.02 -1.80 8.28
CA ILE A 28 -4.50 -1.88 9.64
C ILE A 28 -5.23 -3.00 10.37
N ASP A 29 -4.53 -4.09 10.61
CA ASP A 29 -4.97 -5.22 11.43
C ASP A 29 -4.65 -4.90 12.89
N ALA A 30 -5.67 -4.58 13.68
CA ALA A 30 -5.55 -4.14 15.06
C ALA A 30 -5.88 -5.30 16.01
N GLY A 31 -4.85 -6.09 16.33
CA GLY A 31 -4.95 -7.20 17.26
C GLY A 31 -4.60 -6.80 18.69
N SER A 32 -4.87 -7.69 19.65
CA SER A 32 -4.61 -7.45 21.08
C SER A 32 -3.12 -7.38 21.44
N SER A 33 -2.28 -8.18 20.79
CA SER A 33 -0.82 -8.21 21.04
C SER A 33 -0.04 -7.21 20.20
N GLY A 34 -0.65 -6.63 19.16
CA GLY A 34 -0.02 -5.66 18.29
C GLY A 34 -0.89 -5.25 17.12
N SER A 35 -0.53 -4.11 16.53
CA SER A 35 -1.20 -3.54 15.37
C SER A 35 -0.26 -3.61 14.16
N ARG A 36 -0.74 -4.05 13.00
CA ARG A 36 0.06 -4.18 11.77
C ARG A 36 -0.57 -3.41 10.63
N VAL A 37 0.21 -2.60 9.94
CA VAL A 37 -0.18 -1.98 8.66
C VAL A 37 0.33 -2.81 7.49
N GLN A 38 -0.51 -2.94 6.48
CA GLN A 38 -0.22 -3.61 5.20
C GLN A 38 -0.70 -2.71 4.08
N VAL A 39 0.22 -2.35 3.19
CA VAL A 39 -0.05 -1.56 1.99
C VAL A 39 -0.11 -2.50 0.80
N TYR A 40 -1.22 -2.46 0.08
CA TYR A 40 -1.44 -3.22 -1.14
C TYR A 40 -1.54 -2.29 -2.34
N SER A 41 -1.28 -2.84 -3.52
CA SER A 41 -1.48 -2.12 -4.78
C SER A 41 -2.03 -3.04 -5.87
N TRP A 42 -2.74 -2.46 -6.83
CA TRP A 42 -3.24 -3.18 -8.01
C TRP A 42 -3.25 -2.25 -9.21
N LYS A 43 -3.27 -2.79 -10.43
CA LYS A 43 -3.41 -1.99 -11.65
C LYS A 43 -4.82 -1.41 -11.73
N ASP A 44 -4.91 -0.12 -12.09
CA ASP A 44 -6.17 0.59 -12.26
C ASP A 44 -7.05 -0.14 -13.29
N HIS A 45 -8.26 -0.48 -12.87
CA HIS A 45 -9.19 -1.23 -13.70
C HIS A 45 -9.56 -0.50 -14.99
N LYS A 46 -9.71 0.83 -14.96
CA LYS A 46 -10.02 1.63 -16.15
C LYS A 46 -8.87 1.55 -17.15
N TYR A 47 -7.64 1.76 -16.67
CA TYR A 47 -6.44 1.63 -17.50
C TYR A 47 -6.31 0.22 -18.12
N VAL A 48 -6.57 -0.83 -17.35
CA VAL A 48 -6.51 -2.22 -17.86
C VAL A 48 -7.59 -2.45 -18.94
N GLN A 49 -8.81 -1.92 -18.75
CA GLN A 49 -9.88 -2.01 -19.75
C GLN A 49 -9.52 -1.29 -21.05
N ASP A 50 -8.88 -0.13 -20.97
CA ASP A 50 -8.53 0.68 -22.14
C ASP A 50 -7.33 0.13 -22.92
N THR A 51 -6.45 -0.64 -22.27
CA THR A 51 -5.18 -1.12 -22.85
C THR A 51 -5.17 -2.59 -23.26
N HIS A 52 -6.11 -3.40 -22.79
CA HIS A 52 -6.16 -4.85 -23.05
C HIS A 52 -7.40 -5.26 -23.85
N LEU A 53 -7.33 -6.39 -24.56
CA LEU A 53 -8.49 -6.92 -25.28
C LEU A 53 -9.52 -7.47 -24.28
N LEU A 54 -10.82 -7.27 -24.55
CA LEU A 54 -11.90 -7.74 -23.69
C LEU A 54 -11.80 -9.24 -23.34
N ARG A 55 -11.36 -10.07 -24.30
CA ARG A 55 -11.15 -11.52 -24.10
C ARG A 55 -10.10 -11.83 -23.03
N ASP A 56 -9.13 -10.95 -22.84
CA ASP A 56 -8.00 -11.17 -21.93
C ASP A 56 -8.36 -10.79 -20.48
N ILE A 57 -9.37 -9.93 -20.29
CA ILE A 57 -9.79 -9.40 -18.99
C ILE A 57 -11.16 -9.94 -18.51
N LYS A 58 -12.00 -10.46 -19.41
CA LYS A 58 -13.34 -10.94 -19.08
C LYS A 58 -13.28 -12.06 -18.02
N GLY A 59 -13.98 -11.85 -16.91
CA GLY A 59 -14.08 -12.82 -15.82
C GLY A 59 -12.86 -12.88 -14.89
N LYS A 60 -11.89 -11.96 -15.04
CA LYS A 60 -10.73 -11.88 -14.14
C LYS A 60 -10.91 -10.78 -13.11
N LEU A 61 -10.59 -11.09 -11.85
CA LEU A 61 -10.46 -10.09 -10.80
C LEU A 61 -9.08 -9.41 -10.89
N PRO A 62 -8.95 -8.14 -10.45
CA PRO A 62 -7.65 -7.51 -10.32
C PRO A 62 -6.72 -8.32 -9.42
N THR A 63 -5.47 -8.50 -9.85
CA THR A 63 -4.41 -9.07 -9.00
C THR A 63 -3.98 -8.03 -7.99
N VAL A 64 -4.15 -8.35 -6.71
CA VAL A 64 -3.66 -7.52 -5.60
C VAL A 64 -2.22 -7.92 -5.29
N GLU A 65 -1.33 -6.94 -5.28
CA GLU A 65 0.10 -7.09 -5.03
C GLU A 65 0.50 -6.29 -3.78
N ARG A 66 1.75 -6.45 -3.34
CA ARG A 66 2.33 -5.63 -2.27
C ARG A 66 2.43 -4.16 -2.73
N GLY A 67 2.43 -3.23 -1.77
CA GLY A 67 2.49 -1.78 -2.03
C GLY A 67 3.82 -1.26 -2.61
N ASP A 68 4.84 -2.11 -2.69
CA ASP A 68 6.19 -1.78 -3.16
C ASP A 68 6.62 -2.74 -4.28
N ARG A 69 7.37 -2.23 -5.27
CA ARG A 69 7.83 -2.95 -6.46
C ARG A 69 8.67 -4.18 -6.10
N LEU A 70 9.53 -4.05 -5.08
CA LEU A 70 10.40 -5.15 -4.64
C LEU A 70 9.72 -6.04 -3.59
N GLY A 71 8.55 -5.63 -3.09
CA GLY A 71 7.83 -6.32 -2.03
C GLY A 71 8.57 -6.34 -0.69
N LEU A 72 9.48 -5.38 -0.47
CA LEU A 72 10.33 -5.27 0.71
C LEU A 72 9.77 -4.27 1.73
N LYS A 73 9.15 -3.18 1.26
CA LYS A 73 8.64 -2.09 2.12
C LYS A 73 7.13 -1.94 1.94
N TRP A 74 6.35 -2.87 2.47
CA TRP A 74 4.89 -2.87 2.34
C TRP A 74 4.14 -3.14 3.66
N THR A 75 4.84 -3.53 4.73
CA THR A 75 4.23 -3.81 6.03
C THR A 75 5.15 -3.46 7.18
N THR A 76 4.56 -3.04 8.30
CA THR A 76 5.24 -2.92 9.60
C THR A 76 4.26 -3.21 10.74
N LYS A 77 4.79 -3.57 11.91
CA LYS A 77 4.03 -3.91 13.12
C LYS A 77 4.52 -3.08 14.31
N ILE A 78 3.60 -2.65 15.15
CA ILE A 78 3.86 -2.07 16.47
C ILE A 78 3.26 -2.94 17.57
N GLU A 79 3.83 -2.82 18.78
CA GLU A 79 3.38 -3.47 20.01
C GLU A 79 3.42 -2.44 21.16
N PRO A 80 2.52 -2.50 22.16
CA PRO A 80 1.41 -3.46 22.32
C PRO A 80 0.28 -3.25 21.29
N GLY A 81 -0.78 -4.04 21.33
CA GLY A 81 -1.94 -3.86 20.45
C GLY A 81 -2.85 -2.70 20.87
N ILE A 82 -3.77 -2.32 19.98
CA ILE A 82 -4.68 -1.18 20.23
C ILE A 82 -5.55 -1.38 21.49
N SER A 83 -5.85 -2.63 21.85
CA SER A 83 -6.62 -2.97 23.05
C SER A 83 -5.95 -2.54 24.36
N SER A 84 -4.64 -2.28 24.35
CA SER A 84 -3.93 -1.72 25.50
C SER A 84 -4.44 -0.33 25.89
N LEU A 85 -5.13 0.36 24.97
CA LEU A 85 -5.72 1.68 25.16
C LEU A 85 -7.18 1.62 25.63
N ALA A 86 -7.70 0.47 26.06
CA ALA A 86 -9.10 0.33 26.47
C ALA A 86 -9.58 1.36 27.51
N ASN A 87 -8.68 1.83 28.38
CA ASN A 87 -8.96 2.84 29.41
C ASN A 87 -8.45 4.26 29.04
N GLN A 88 -7.82 4.42 27.87
CA GLN A 88 -7.18 5.67 27.40
C GLN A 88 -7.42 5.85 25.89
N PRO A 89 -8.68 5.96 25.43
CA PRO A 89 -9.01 6.05 24.00
C PRO A 89 -8.42 7.30 23.32
N GLU A 90 -8.10 8.35 24.09
CA GLU A 90 -7.44 9.56 23.61
C GLU A 90 -6.04 9.31 23.04
N GLY A 91 -5.37 8.20 23.36
CA GLY A 91 -4.04 7.86 22.84
C GLY A 91 -4.03 7.08 21.52
N VAL A 92 -5.20 6.85 20.91
CA VAL A 92 -5.31 6.03 19.68
C VAL A 92 -4.61 6.68 18.49
N ASP A 93 -4.65 8.01 18.38
CA ASP A 93 -3.98 8.76 17.33
C ASP A 93 -2.45 8.61 17.42
N GLU A 94 -1.87 8.82 18.59
CA GLU A 94 -0.45 8.62 18.86
C GLU A 94 -0.02 7.18 18.59
N HIS A 95 -0.86 6.22 18.97
CA HIS A 95 -0.60 4.80 18.75
C HIS A 95 -0.61 4.41 17.27
N LEU A 96 -1.55 4.93 16.48
CA LEU A 96 -1.65 4.62 15.06
C LEU A 96 -0.69 5.43 14.18
N LYS A 97 -0.18 6.57 14.68
CA LYS A 97 0.67 7.47 13.92
C LYS A 97 1.87 6.78 13.24
N PRO A 98 2.67 5.93 13.91
CA PRO A 98 3.80 5.25 13.26
C PRO A 98 3.38 4.35 12.08
N LEU A 99 2.19 3.76 12.15
CA LEU A 99 1.64 2.92 11.09
C LEU A 99 1.20 3.75 9.89
N LEU A 100 0.58 4.91 10.14
CA LEU A 100 0.16 5.85 9.10
C LEU A 100 1.36 6.52 8.43
N ASP A 101 2.35 6.94 9.20
CA ASP A 101 3.60 7.52 8.68
C ASP A 101 4.30 6.52 7.75
N PHE A 102 4.43 5.26 8.15
CA PHE A 102 4.96 4.21 7.27
C PHE A 102 4.14 4.06 5.98
N ALA A 103 2.81 4.08 6.07
CA ALA A 103 1.96 3.93 4.89
C ALA A 103 2.12 5.11 3.91
N MET A 104 2.25 6.34 4.42
CA MET A 104 2.50 7.54 3.61
C MET A 104 3.85 7.49 2.89
N GLU A 105 4.86 6.81 3.45
CA GLU A 105 6.15 6.62 2.77
C GLU A 105 6.10 5.59 1.63
N VAL A 106 5.15 4.66 1.67
CA VAL A 106 5.00 3.60 0.65
C VAL A 106 4.09 4.06 -0.49
N VAL A 107 3.01 4.76 -0.16
CA VAL A 107 2.04 5.25 -1.14
C VAL A 107 2.57 6.56 -1.75
N PRO A 108 2.60 6.69 -3.10
CA PRO A 108 2.93 7.96 -3.75
C PRO A 108 2.03 9.12 -3.28
N GLU A 109 2.62 10.29 -3.09
CA GLU A 109 1.96 11.48 -2.53
C GLU A 109 0.69 11.89 -3.29
N ASP A 110 0.72 11.79 -4.62
CA ASP A 110 -0.41 12.09 -5.51
C ASP A 110 -1.59 11.12 -5.36
N GLN A 111 -1.39 9.99 -4.67
CA GLN A 111 -2.39 8.95 -4.48
C GLN A 111 -2.92 8.89 -3.05
N HIS A 112 -2.40 9.72 -2.13
CA HIS A 112 -2.81 9.73 -0.73
C HIS A 112 -4.31 9.98 -0.57
N SER A 113 -4.86 10.97 -1.29
CA SER A 113 -6.29 11.35 -1.20
C SER A 113 -7.25 10.29 -1.73
N GLU A 114 -6.77 9.39 -2.60
CA GLU A 114 -7.59 8.34 -3.23
C GLU A 114 -7.40 6.97 -2.58
N THR A 115 -6.42 6.82 -1.69
CA THR A 115 -6.07 5.55 -1.07
C THR A 115 -7.00 5.26 0.11
N PRO A 116 -7.93 4.29 0.02
CA PRO A 116 -8.75 3.91 1.15
C PRO A 116 -7.90 3.26 2.25
N ILE A 117 -8.26 3.56 3.49
CA ILE A 117 -7.68 2.98 4.69
C ILE A 117 -8.78 2.22 5.44
N PHE A 118 -8.50 0.96 5.77
CA PHE A 118 -9.37 0.12 6.58
C PHE A 118 -8.66 -0.25 7.87
N LEU A 119 -9.21 0.16 9.01
CA LEU A 119 -8.78 -0.31 10.33
C LEU A 119 -9.76 -1.39 10.79
N MET A 120 -9.26 -2.59 11.02
CA MET A 120 -10.05 -3.75 11.42
C MET A 120 -9.52 -4.27 12.74
N ALA A 121 -10.31 -4.06 13.79
CA ALA A 121 -10.04 -4.65 15.09
C ALA A 121 -10.45 -6.12 15.11
N THR A 122 -9.61 -6.97 15.71
CA THR A 122 -9.89 -8.39 15.89
C THR A 122 -10.19 -8.69 17.36
N ALA A 123 -9.64 -9.78 17.92
CA ALA A 123 -9.90 -10.14 19.31
C ALA A 123 -9.24 -9.13 20.27
N GLY A 124 -9.99 -8.71 21.29
CA GLY A 124 -9.51 -7.87 22.40
C GLY A 124 -9.95 -6.41 22.38
N MET A 125 -10.67 -5.97 21.34
CA MET A 125 -11.38 -4.68 21.29
C MET A 125 -12.84 -4.83 21.69
#